data_AF-A0A7R8WUI5-F1
#
_entry.id   AF-A0A7R8WUI5-F1
#
_cell.length_a   1.000
_cell.length_b   1.000
_cell.length_c   1.000
_cell.angle_alpha   90.00
_cell.angle_beta   90.00
_cell.angle_gamma   90.00
#
_symmetry.space_group_name_H-M   'P 1'
#
loop_
_entity.id
_entity.type
_entity.pdbx_description
1 polymer ?
#
loop_
_entity_poly.entity_id
_entity_poly.type
_entity_poly.pdbx_seq_one_letter_code
_entity_poly.pdbx_strand_id
1 'polypeptide(L)'
;KQSDLATLLDSRRNLPVVLSGLSMVMQESSEEGHWFVFEHSQAYREAQYKFWEAVDSYNPDALFALLRLEPYHLDTLLQASEVFRMAEDYESCREMVHRALFACESAFHPRFSLTAGTSRLNYKYAVNRPFFLALFRHAMFLGQRACYRTALEVTKVTLSFDLASDPLALTLLLDHFALRADEDKWLVDFIDTFEPQRNLTLLPNMAFSRALALFKCGQKDEADRALETALRRFPGETSSRMCVCVPLLV
;
A
#
# COMPACT_ATOMS: atom_id res chain seq x y z
N LYS A 1 13.21 -28.34 6.94
CA LYS A 1 13.04 -27.35 5.84
C LYS A 1 11.75 -27.51 5.04
N GLN A 2 11.14 -28.70 4.91
CA GLN A 2 9.75 -28.84 4.41
C GLN A 2 8.68 -28.81 5.52
N SER A 3 9.08 -29.00 6.78
CA SER A 3 8.21 -28.97 7.96
C SER A 3 7.62 -27.58 8.26
N ASP A 4 8.39 -26.52 8.03
CA ASP A 4 8.06 -25.19 8.57
C ASP A 4 7.08 -24.41 7.68
N LEU A 5 7.02 -24.75 6.38
CA LEU A 5 6.02 -24.20 5.44
C LEU A 5 4.63 -24.80 5.67
N ALA A 6 4.56 -26.07 6.10
CA ALA A 6 3.29 -26.71 6.45
C ALA A 6 2.69 -26.07 7.73
N THR A 7 3.53 -25.70 8.70
CA THR A 7 3.08 -25.05 9.94
C THR A 7 2.55 -23.63 9.68
N LEU A 8 3.14 -22.87 8.76
CA LEU A 8 2.64 -21.55 8.34
C LEU A 8 1.29 -21.63 7.59
N LEU A 9 1.07 -22.70 6.84
CA LEU A 9 -0.20 -22.95 6.17
C LEU A 9 -1.28 -23.49 7.13
N ASP A 10 -0.90 -24.20 8.20
CA ASP A 10 -1.83 -24.69 9.23
C ASP A 10 -2.29 -23.57 10.17
N SER A 11 -1.47 -22.54 10.42
CA SER A 11 -1.88 -21.33 11.16
C SER A 11 -3.00 -20.52 10.47
N ARG A 12 -3.27 -20.73 9.18
CA ARG A 12 -4.41 -20.12 8.48
C ARG A 12 -5.76 -20.73 8.85
N ARG A 13 -5.79 -21.93 9.45
CA ARG A 13 -7.05 -22.67 9.74
C ARG A 13 -7.69 -22.30 11.07
N ASN A 14 -6.96 -21.66 11.98
CA ASN A 14 -7.41 -21.33 13.34
C ASN A 14 -7.46 -19.81 13.60
N LEU A 15 -7.66 -19.01 12.56
CA LEU A 15 -8.00 -17.60 12.75
C LEU A 15 -9.43 -17.53 13.31
N PRO A 16 -9.69 -16.76 14.38
CA PRO A 16 -11.05 -16.62 14.89
C PRO A 16 -11.95 -16.17 13.75
N VAL A 17 -13.13 -16.80 13.61
CA VAL A 17 -14.11 -16.36 12.61
C VAL A 17 -14.49 -14.93 12.95
N VAL A 18 -13.93 -13.99 12.19
CA VAL A 18 -14.19 -12.58 12.37
C VAL A 18 -15.56 -12.31 11.76
N LEU A 19 -16.56 -12.06 12.61
CA LEU A 19 -17.83 -11.49 12.17
C LEU A 19 -17.63 -10.00 11.89
N SER A 20 -16.81 -9.68 10.88
CA SER A 20 -16.58 -8.31 10.45
C SER A 20 -17.78 -7.75 9.72
N GLY A 21 -18.67 -8.60 9.19
CA GLY A 21 -19.75 -8.15 8.30
C GLY A 21 -19.26 -7.68 6.92
N LEU A 22 -17.99 -7.99 6.59
CA LEU A 22 -17.36 -7.78 5.29
C LEU A 22 -17.33 -9.09 4.52
N SER A 23 -17.58 -9.01 3.22
CA SER A 23 -17.37 -10.11 2.27
C SER A 23 -16.75 -9.57 0.99
N MET A 24 -16.22 -10.44 0.15
CA MET A 24 -15.70 -10.07 -1.16
C MET A 24 -16.38 -10.90 -2.24
N VAL A 25 -16.81 -10.24 -3.31
CA VAL A 25 -17.48 -10.86 -4.45
C VAL A 25 -16.66 -10.63 -5.71
N MET A 26 -16.58 -11.66 -6.55
CA MET A 26 -16.01 -11.56 -7.88
C MET A 26 -17.07 -11.00 -8.84
N GLN A 27 -16.78 -9.87 -9.47
CA GLN A 27 -17.70 -9.25 -10.43
C GLN A 27 -17.48 -9.80 -11.85
N GLU A 28 -16.24 -9.74 -12.32
CA GLU A 28 -15.89 -10.08 -13.70
C GLU A 28 -14.61 -10.92 -13.72
N SER A 29 -14.50 -11.77 -14.74
CA SER A 29 -13.30 -12.56 -15.02
C SER A 29 -12.92 -12.34 -16.48
N SER A 30 -11.79 -11.68 -16.72
CA SER A 30 -11.22 -11.48 -18.05
C SER A 30 -9.86 -12.17 -18.17
N GLU A 31 -9.27 -12.16 -19.37
CA GLU A 31 -7.89 -12.63 -19.59
C GLU A 31 -6.86 -11.76 -18.83
N GLU A 32 -7.19 -10.50 -18.53
CA GLU A 32 -6.33 -9.56 -17.80
C GLU A 32 -6.34 -9.77 -16.27
N GLY A 33 -7.31 -10.56 -15.77
CA GLY A 33 -7.46 -10.89 -14.36
C GLY A 33 -8.90 -11.07 -13.90
N HIS A 34 -9.06 -11.32 -12.61
CA HIS A 34 -10.33 -11.41 -11.92
C HIS A 34 -10.58 -10.11 -11.14
N TRP A 35 -11.72 -9.46 -11.38
CA TRP A 35 -12.13 -8.24 -10.70
C TRP A 35 -12.96 -8.57 -9.47
N PHE A 36 -12.56 -7.99 -8.35
CA PHE A 36 -13.22 -8.18 -7.06
C PHE A 36 -13.71 -6.85 -6.49
N VAL A 37 -14.74 -6.93 -5.65
CA VAL A 37 -15.26 -5.79 -4.89
C VAL A 37 -15.67 -6.27 -3.50
N PHE A 38 -15.37 -5.46 -2.48
CA PHE A 38 -15.88 -5.69 -1.14
C PHE A 38 -17.37 -5.39 -1.03
N GLU A 39 -18.09 -6.20 -0.28
CA GLU A 39 -19.48 -6.01 0.05
C GLU A 39 -19.66 -5.89 1.56
N HIS A 40 -20.51 -4.95 1.94
CA HIS A 40 -20.85 -4.68 3.33
C HIS A 40 -22.22 -5.27 3.65
N SER A 41 -22.27 -6.11 4.67
CA SER A 41 -23.52 -6.58 5.28
C SER A 41 -24.35 -5.42 5.85
N GLN A 42 -25.63 -5.68 6.14
CA GLN A 42 -26.49 -4.67 6.76
C GLN A 42 -25.90 -4.16 8.09
N ALA A 43 -25.43 -5.05 8.95
CA ALA A 43 -24.81 -4.68 10.23
C ALA A 43 -23.56 -3.79 10.02
N TYR A 44 -22.72 -4.10 9.02
CA TYR A 44 -21.57 -3.26 8.70
C TYR A 44 -21.99 -1.85 8.23
N ARG A 45 -23.06 -1.74 7.42
CA ARG A 45 -23.57 -0.43 6.99
C ARG A 45 -24.12 0.37 8.18
N GLU A 46 -24.78 -0.28 9.13
CA GLU A 46 -25.21 0.37 10.38
C GLU A 46 -24.01 0.88 11.20
N ALA A 47 -22.92 0.10 11.28
CA ALA A 47 -21.66 0.55 11.88
C ALA A 47 -21.04 1.74 11.11
N GLN A 48 -21.11 1.72 9.78
CA GLN A 48 -20.65 2.83 8.93
C GLN A 48 -21.40 4.14 9.20
N TYR A 49 -22.73 4.08 9.38
CA TYR A 49 -23.51 5.27 9.73
C TYR A 49 -23.09 5.84 11.09
N LYS A 50 -22.93 4.97 12.10
CA LYS A 50 -22.43 5.39 13.43
C LYS A 50 -21.01 5.96 13.36
N PHE A 51 -20.18 5.44 12.46
CA PHE A 51 -18.84 5.99 12.22
C PHE A 51 -18.92 7.41 11.67
N TRP A 52 -19.79 7.68 10.70
CA TRP A 52 -19.98 9.04 10.19
C TRP A 52 -20.47 10.00 11.28
N GLU A 53 -21.46 9.59 12.10
CA GLU A 53 -21.90 10.38 13.25
C GLU A 53 -20.76 10.66 14.25
N ALA A 54 -19.92 9.66 14.53
CA ALA A 54 -18.78 9.81 15.42
C ALA A 54 -17.72 10.77 14.86
N VAL A 55 -17.42 10.69 13.56
CA VAL A 55 -16.47 11.59 12.89
C VAL A 55 -17.00 13.03 12.86
N ASP A 56 -18.28 13.22 12.53
CA ASP A 56 -18.94 14.53 12.49
C ASP A 56 -19.02 15.18 13.88
N SER A 57 -18.99 14.38 14.96
CA SER A 57 -18.96 14.89 16.33
C SER A 57 -17.62 15.50 16.75
N TYR A 58 -16.54 15.28 15.98
CA TYR A 58 -15.16 15.68 16.29
C TYR A 58 -14.65 15.19 17.66
N ASN A 59 -15.30 14.20 18.28
CA ASN A 59 -14.94 13.66 19.58
C ASN A 59 -14.22 12.30 19.44
N PRO A 60 -12.94 12.18 19.82
CA PRO A 60 -12.21 10.90 19.75
C PRO A 60 -12.83 9.81 20.64
N ASP A 61 -13.49 10.16 21.74
CA ASP A 61 -14.12 9.18 22.63
C ASP A 61 -15.28 8.44 21.97
N ALA A 62 -16.02 9.12 21.09
CA ALA A 62 -17.11 8.53 20.32
C ALA A 62 -16.56 7.48 19.33
N LEU A 63 -15.43 7.78 18.68
CA LEU A 63 -14.72 6.85 17.80
C LEU A 63 -14.25 5.61 18.56
N PHE A 64 -13.63 5.77 19.73
CA PHE A 64 -13.17 4.64 20.54
C PHE A 64 -14.33 3.84 21.16
N ALA A 65 -15.47 4.48 21.46
CA ALA A 65 -16.68 3.78 21.85
C ALA A 65 -17.19 2.88 20.72
N LEU A 66 -17.19 3.38 19.48
CA LEU A 66 -17.52 2.57 18.31
C LEU A 66 -16.50 1.45 18.09
N LEU A 67 -15.20 1.71 18.26
CA LEU A 67 -14.16 0.67 18.13
C LEU A 67 -14.34 -0.49 19.12
N ARG A 68 -14.83 -0.21 20.33
CA ARG A 68 -15.15 -1.26 21.33
C ARG A 68 -16.36 -2.10 20.93
N LEU A 69 -17.34 -1.49 20.25
CA LEU A 69 -18.56 -2.17 19.79
C LEU A 69 -18.30 -2.96 18.50
N GLU A 70 -17.59 -2.36 17.55
CA GLU A 70 -17.33 -2.87 16.20
C GLU A 70 -15.81 -2.98 15.96
N PRO A 71 -15.14 -3.99 16.55
CA PRO A 71 -13.68 -4.10 16.56
C PRO A 71 -13.03 -4.32 15.19
N TYR A 72 -13.80 -4.64 14.15
CA TYR A 72 -13.31 -4.96 12.81
C TYR A 72 -13.89 -4.06 11.71
N HIS A 73 -14.53 -2.93 12.09
CA HIS A 73 -14.97 -1.92 11.13
C HIS A 73 -13.75 -1.15 10.56
N LEU A 74 -13.53 -1.23 9.24
CA LEU A 74 -12.29 -0.79 8.61
C LEU A 74 -12.04 0.71 8.78
N ASP A 75 -13.06 1.54 8.52
CA ASP A 75 -12.89 3.00 8.60
C ASP A 75 -12.65 3.47 10.05
N THR A 76 -13.27 2.81 11.03
CA THR A 76 -13.02 3.10 12.44
C THR A 76 -11.59 2.74 12.83
N LEU A 77 -11.09 1.57 12.40
CA LEU A 77 -9.71 1.15 12.64
C LEU A 77 -8.71 2.11 12.00
N LEU A 78 -8.94 2.49 10.74
CA LEU A 78 -8.08 3.43 10.03
C LEU A 78 -8.15 4.84 10.65
N GLN A 79 -9.31 5.31 11.08
CA GLN A 79 -9.39 6.62 11.74
C GLN A 79 -8.73 6.57 13.12
N ALA A 80 -8.91 5.49 13.88
CA ALA A 80 -8.26 5.31 15.18
C ALA A 80 -6.73 5.23 15.03
N SER A 81 -6.23 4.60 13.96
CA SER A 81 -4.79 4.58 13.69
C SER A 81 -4.23 5.99 13.52
N GLU A 82 -4.95 6.91 12.88
CA GLU A 82 -4.50 8.31 12.77
C GLU A 82 -4.47 9.02 14.12
N VAL A 83 -5.47 8.78 14.99
CA VAL A 83 -5.46 9.33 16.34
C VAL A 83 -4.24 8.85 17.12
N PHE A 84 -3.91 7.55 17.06
CA PHE A 84 -2.70 7.02 17.69
C PHE A 84 -1.42 7.56 17.07
N ARG A 85 -1.38 7.77 15.75
CA ARG A 85 -0.24 8.39 15.06
C ARG A 85 0.01 9.81 15.57
N MET A 86 -1.05 10.61 15.72
CA MET A 86 -0.96 11.97 16.27
C MET A 86 -0.54 12.01 17.73
N ALA A 87 -0.86 10.96 18.49
CA ALA A 87 -0.44 10.77 19.88
C ALA A 87 0.96 10.16 20.02
N GLU A 88 1.69 9.95 18.91
CA GLU A 88 3.00 9.30 18.85
C GLU A 88 3.02 7.86 19.39
N ASP A 89 1.85 7.23 19.54
CA ASP A 89 1.71 5.81 19.88
C ASP A 89 1.72 4.95 18.61
N TYR A 90 2.92 4.77 18.06
CA TYR A 90 3.11 4.02 16.82
C TYR A 90 2.81 2.52 16.95
N GLU A 91 2.88 1.95 18.16
CA GLU A 91 2.58 0.53 18.39
C GLU A 91 1.09 0.28 18.24
N SER A 92 0.25 1.06 18.94
CA SER A 92 -1.21 0.97 18.81
C SER A 92 -1.68 1.36 17.41
N CYS A 93 -1.04 2.37 16.80
CA CYS A 93 -1.30 2.76 15.42
C CYS A 93 -1.13 1.59 14.45
N ARG A 94 0.00 0.88 14.56
CA ARG A 94 0.30 -0.30 13.75
C ARG A 94 -0.71 -1.42 13.99
N GLU A 95 -1.03 -1.71 15.25
CA GLU A 95 -2.01 -2.75 15.61
C GLU A 95 -3.37 -2.49 14.93
N MET A 96 -3.84 -1.24 14.88
CA MET A 96 -5.09 -0.91 14.20
C MET A 96 -5.04 -1.22 12.69
N VAL A 97 -3.93 -0.90 12.02
CA VAL A 97 -3.76 -1.19 10.59
C VAL A 97 -3.65 -2.70 10.33
N HIS A 98 -2.94 -3.44 11.20
CA HIS A 98 -2.87 -4.89 11.11
C HIS A 98 -4.24 -5.54 11.31
N ARG A 99 -5.05 -5.06 12.26
CA ARG A 99 -6.42 -5.51 12.46
C ARG A 99 -7.32 -5.23 11.27
N ALA A 100 -7.13 -4.08 10.60
CA ALA A 100 -7.88 -3.74 9.39
C ALA A 100 -7.52 -4.69 8.23
N LEU A 101 -6.23 -4.96 8.03
CA LEU A 101 -5.77 -5.92 7.03
C LEU A 101 -6.28 -7.33 7.33
N PHE A 102 -6.24 -7.75 8.60
CA PHE A 102 -6.75 -9.04 9.02
C PHE A 102 -8.27 -9.18 8.77
N ALA A 103 -9.05 -8.14 9.04
CA ALA A 103 -10.47 -8.11 8.72
C ALA A 103 -10.71 -8.28 7.21
N CYS A 104 -9.94 -7.59 6.36
CA CYS A 104 -10.01 -7.76 4.91
C CYS A 104 -9.62 -9.17 4.47
N GLU A 105 -8.53 -9.73 4.99
CA GLU A 105 -8.05 -11.08 4.67
C GLU A 105 -9.10 -12.14 5.00
N SER A 106 -9.79 -11.99 6.13
CA SER A 106 -10.89 -12.89 6.53
C SER A 106 -12.10 -12.83 5.59
N ALA A 107 -12.26 -11.72 4.86
CA ALA A 107 -13.37 -11.47 3.94
C ALA A 107 -13.05 -11.83 2.48
N PHE A 108 -11.81 -12.25 2.17
CA PHE A 108 -11.39 -12.52 0.79
C PHE A 108 -12.17 -13.66 0.15
N HIS A 109 -12.48 -13.47 -1.13
CA HIS A 109 -13.05 -14.52 -1.96
C HIS A 109 -12.01 -15.66 -2.14
N PRO A 110 -12.38 -16.95 -2.15
CA PRO A 110 -11.42 -18.06 -2.25
C PRO A 110 -10.50 -18.03 -3.49
N ARG A 111 -10.92 -17.34 -4.55
CA ARG A 111 -10.13 -17.13 -5.77
C ARG A 111 -9.28 -15.86 -5.76
N PHE A 112 -9.44 -15.01 -4.75
CA PHE A 112 -8.62 -13.83 -4.59
C PHE A 112 -7.23 -14.25 -4.09
N SER A 113 -6.19 -13.79 -4.78
CA SER A 113 -4.81 -14.10 -4.43
C SER A 113 -3.93 -12.88 -4.59
N LEU A 114 -3.28 -12.49 -3.50
CA LEU A 114 -2.33 -11.39 -3.43
C LEU A 114 -1.03 -11.69 -4.21
N THR A 115 -0.65 -12.97 -4.32
CA THR A 115 0.64 -13.37 -4.90
C THR A 115 0.54 -13.79 -6.36
N ALA A 116 -0.66 -14.15 -6.85
CA ALA A 116 -0.82 -14.65 -8.21
C ALA A 116 -0.76 -13.55 -9.28
N GLY A 117 -0.90 -12.27 -8.90
CA GLY A 117 -0.91 -11.15 -9.84
C GLY A 117 -2.12 -11.12 -10.79
N THR A 118 -3.12 -11.98 -10.57
CA THR A 118 -4.35 -12.07 -11.37
C THR A 118 -5.54 -11.34 -10.75
N SER A 119 -5.41 -10.87 -9.51
CA SER A 119 -6.51 -10.20 -8.81
C SER A 119 -6.46 -8.70 -9.05
N ARG A 120 -7.62 -8.10 -9.37
CA ARG A 120 -7.79 -6.66 -9.62
C ARG A 120 -8.87 -6.10 -8.69
N LEU A 121 -8.64 -4.88 -8.21
CA LEU A 121 -9.58 -4.13 -7.37
C LEU A 121 -9.62 -2.70 -7.90
N ASN A 122 -10.81 -2.15 -8.12
CA ASN A 122 -10.94 -0.79 -8.59
C ASN A 122 -11.12 0.19 -7.41
N TYR A 123 -10.29 1.23 -7.34
CA TYR A 123 -10.37 2.23 -6.27
C TYR A 123 -11.57 3.19 -6.39
N LYS A 124 -12.20 3.24 -7.58
CA LYS A 124 -13.42 4.03 -7.79
C LYS A 124 -14.52 3.64 -6.80
N TYR A 125 -14.63 2.35 -6.48
CA TYR A 125 -15.58 1.85 -5.50
C TYR A 125 -15.15 2.24 -4.08
N ALA A 126 -16.01 3.01 -3.39
CA ALA A 126 -15.75 3.48 -2.03
C ALA A 126 -15.44 2.33 -1.05
N VAL A 127 -16.13 1.19 -1.20
CA VAL A 127 -15.95 -0.02 -0.38
C VAL A 127 -14.55 -0.64 -0.47
N ASN A 128 -13.82 -0.42 -1.57
CA ASN A 128 -12.46 -0.94 -1.74
C ASN A 128 -11.41 -0.01 -1.13
N ARG A 129 -11.70 1.29 -1.00
CA ARG A 129 -10.72 2.31 -0.57
C ARG A 129 -10.06 2.01 0.78
N PRO A 130 -10.78 1.55 1.82
CA PRO A 130 -10.18 1.25 3.12
C PRO A 130 -9.07 0.20 3.00
N PHE A 131 -9.23 -0.80 2.13
CA PHE A 131 -8.21 -1.82 1.92
C PHE A 131 -6.94 -1.26 1.26
N PHE A 132 -7.08 -0.39 0.25
CA PHE A 132 -5.94 0.32 -0.34
C PHE A 132 -5.20 1.18 0.68
N LEU A 133 -5.94 1.92 1.52
CA LEU A 133 -5.36 2.75 2.58
C LEU A 133 -4.65 1.91 3.64
N ALA A 134 -5.22 0.77 4.03
CA ALA A 134 -4.61 -0.14 4.98
C ALA A 134 -3.27 -0.69 4.45
N LEU A 135 -3.22 -1.13 3.19
CA LEU A 135 -2.00 -1.60 2.53
C LEU A 135 -0.95 -0.50 2.40
N PHE A 136 -1.37 0.70 1.99
CA PHE A 136 -0.48 1.87 1.90
C PHE A 136 0.18 2.18 3.24
N ARG A 137 -0.62 2.29 4.32
CA ARG A 137 -0.09 2.56 5.66
C ARG A 137 0.82 1.45 6.14
N HIS A 138 0.46 0.19 5.87
CA HIS A 138 1.30 -0.94 6.20
C HIS A 138 2.66 -0.88 5.48
N ALA A 139 2.69 -0.53 4.19
CA ALA A 139 3.95 -0.33 3.46
C ALA A 139 4.79 0.80 4.08
N MET A 140 4.17 1.90 4.53
CA MET A 140 4.88 2.98 5.22
C MET A 140 5.50 2.52 6.55
N PHE A 141 4.78 1.76 7.37
CA PHE A 141 5.32 1.20 8.61
C PHE A 141 6.48 0.23 8.37
N LEU A 142 6.40 -0.59 7.31
CA LEU A 142 7.52 -1.45 6.92
C LEU A 142 8.74 -0.63 6.50
N GLY A 143 8.54 0.48 5.79
CA GLY A 143 9.58 1.44 5.44
C GLY A 143 10.27 2.06 6.67
N GLN A 144 9.50 2.47 7.68
CA GLN A 144 10.02 3.02 8.94
C GLN A 144 10.87 2.00 9.72
N ARG A 145 10.55 0.70 9.62
CA ARG A 145 11.31 -0.40 10.23
C ARG A 145 12.50 -0.87 9.40
N ALA A 146 12.81 -0.19 8.31
CA ALA A 146 13.83 -0.59 7.33
C ALA A 146 13.59 -1.97 6.69
N CYS A 147 12.35 -2.47 6.68
CA CYS A 147 11.95 -3.68 5.97
C CYS A 147 11.64 -3.37 4.50
N TYR A 148 12.60 -2.76 3.79
CA TYR A 148 12.39 -2.17 2.46
C TYR A 148 12.00 -3.20 1.40
N ARG A 149 12.56 -4.42 1.46
CA ARG A 149 12.18 -5.51 0.53
C ARG A 149 10.70 -5.87 0.66
N THR A 150 10.20 -6.03 1.88
CA THR A 150 8.78 -6.33 2.11
C THR A 150 7.90 -5.14 1.75
N ALA A 151 8.30 -3.92 2.11
CA ALA A 151 7.58 -2.71 1.73
C ALA A 151 7.42 -2.61 0.21
N LEU A 152 8.50 -2.88 -0.54
CA LEU A 152 8.49 -2.89 -2.00
C LEU A 152 7.48 -3.92 -2.56
N GLU A 153 7.49 -5.15 -2.06
CA GLU A 153 6.55 -6.18 -2.53
C GLU A 153 5.09 -5.82 -2.21
N VAL A 154 4.81 -5.25 -1.04
CA VAL A 154 3.46 -4.75 -0.68
C VAL A 154 3.03 -3.62 -1.61
N THR A 155 3.93 -2.67 -1.92
CA THR A 155 3.65 -1.59 -2.86
C THR A 155 3.38 -2.10 -4.27
N LYS A 156 4.18 -3.07 -4.76
CA LYS A 156 3.96 -3.73 -6.07
C LYS A 156 2.60 -4.42 -6.14
N VAL A 157 2.24 -5.18 -5.11
CA VAL A 157 0.92 -5.85 -5.04
C VAL A 157 -0.21 -4.82 -5.04
N THR A 158 -0.08 -3.75 -4.28
CA THR A 158 -1.12 -2.71 -4.21
C THR A 158 -1.29 -1.98 -5.54
N LEU A 159 -0.19 -1.67 -6.24
CA LEU A 159 -0.21 -1.14 -7.59
C LEU A 159 -0.81 -2.14 -8.59
N SER A 160 -0.59 -3.44 -8.40
CA SER A 160 -1.11 -4.48 -9.30
C SER A 160 -2.64 -4.55 -9.35
N PHE A 161 -3.33 -3.99 -8.36
CA PHE A 161 -4.79 -3.96 -8.32
C PHE A 161 -5.38 -2.94 -9.29
N ASP A 162 -4.77 -1.76 -9.38
CA ASP A 162 -5.19 -0.65 -10.24
C ASP A 162 -3.95 0.13 -10.73
N LEU A 163 -3.23 -0.47 -11.68
CA LEU A 163 -2.04 0.16 -12.25
C LEU A 163 -2.39 1.46 -12.99
N ALA A 164 -3.57 1.54 -13.59
CA ALA A 164 -3.93 2.64 -14.48
C ALA A 164 -4.24 3.93 -13.71
N SER A 165 -4.99 3.84 -12.60
CA SER A 165 -5.38 5.03 -11.85
C SER A 165 -4.32 5.48 -10.84
N ASP A 166 -3.54 4.55 -10.27
CA ASP A 166 -2.61 4.80 -9.14
C ASP A 166 -3.12 5.88 -8.15
N PRO A 167 -4.25 5.63 -7.49
CA PRO A 167 -4.98 6.64 -6.72
C PRO A 167 -4.22 7.17 -5.49
N LEU A 168 -3.27 6.39 -4.98
CA LEU A 168 -2.45 6.72 -3.81
C LEU A 168 -1.04 7.20 -4.19
N ALA A 169 -0.78 7.40 -5.49
CA ALA A 169 0.52 7.77 -6.03
C ALA A 169 1.67 6.87 -5.52
N LEU A 170 1.40 5.57 -5.38
CA LEU A 170 2.35 4.58 -4.87
C LEU A 170 3.59 4.47 -5.75
N THR A 171 3.48 4.85 -7.02
CA THR A 171 4.62 4.98 -7.93
C THR A 171 5.71 5.88 -7.33
N LEU A 172 5.36 6.95 -6.60
CA LEU A 172 6.33 7.86 -5.99
C LEU A 172 7.15 7.26 -4.84
N LEU A 173 6.74 6.11 -4.33
CA LEU A 173 7.39 5.42 -3.22
C LEU A 173 8.25 4.23 -3.69
N LEU A 174 7.96 3.73 -4.89
CA LEU A 174 8.61 2.55 -5.45
C LEU A 174 10.12 2.71 -5.57
N ASP A 175 10.58 3.88 -6.03
CA ASP A 175 12.00 4.14 -6.24
C ASP A 175 12.76 4.13 -4.91
N HIS A 176 12.22 4.79 -3.89
CA HIS A 176 12.80 4.77 -2.55
C HIS A 176 12.92 3.35 -2.01
N PHE A 177 11.84 2.55 -2.06
CA PHE A 177 11.88 1.18 -1.55
C PHE A 177 12.77 0.25 -2.37
N ALA A 178 12.80 0.40 -3.70
CA ALA A 178 13.64 -0.42 -4.57
C ALA A 178 15.13 -0.16 -4.35
N LEU A 179 15.55 1.11 -4.32
CA LEU A 179 16.95 1.49 -4.09
C LEU A 179 17.45 1.05 -2.71
N ARG A 180 16.59 1.10 -1.69
CA ARG A 180 16.91 0.71 -0.31
C ARG A 180 16.86 -0.81 -0.09
N ALA A 181 16.18 -1.54 -0.97
CA ALA A 181 16.16 -2.99 -0.99
C ALA A 181 17.24 -3.61 -1.90
N ASP A 182 18.09 -2.78 -2.52
CA ASP A 182 19.10 -3.17 -3.52
C ASP A 182 18.49 -3.92 -4.73
N GLU A 183 17.25 -3.57 -5.09
CA GLU A 183 16.53 -4.08 -6.26
C GLU A 183 16.67 -3.11 -7.45
N ASP A 184 17.90 -2.66 -7.68
CA ASP A 184 18.21 -1.59 -8.64
C ASP A 184 17.91 -2.01 -10.08
N LYS A 185 18.21 -3.26 -10.43
CA LYS A 185 17.91 -3.82 -11.76
C LYS A 185 16.40 -3.80 -12.03
N TRP A 186 15.60 -4.23 -11.04
CA TRP A 186 14.15 -4.22 -11.16
C TRP A 186 13.61 -2.80 -11.37
N LEU A 187 14.17 -1.81 -10.66
CA LEU A 187 13.76 -0.41 -10.81
C LEU A 187 14.04 0.12 -12.22
N VAL A 188 15.22 -0.17 -12.79
CA VAL A 188 15.55 0.21 -14.17
C VAL A 188 14.57 -0.43 -15.16
N ASP A 189 14.37 -1.74 -15.05
CA ASP A 189 13.45 -2.48 -15.92
C ASP A 189 12.01 -1.93 -15.81
N PHE A 190 11.57 -1.58 -14.59
CA PHE A 190 10.26 -0.99 -14.34
C PHE A 190 10.13 0.39 -15.00
N ILE A 191 11.11 1.28 -14.80
CA ILE A 191 11.04 2.62 -15.38
C ILE A 191 11.02 2.54 -16.90
N ASP A 192 11.91 1.76 -17.50
CA ASP A 192 12.01 1.65 -18.95
C ASP A 192 10.76 1.02 -19.59
N THR A 193 10.10 0.09 -18.90
CA THR A 193 8.85 -0.53 -19.36
C THR A 193 7.66 0.44 -19.33
N PHE A 194 7.54 1.22 -18.25
CA PHE A 194 6.38 2.09 -18.03
C PHE A 194 6.59 3.54 -18.51
N GLU A 195 7.81 3.91 -18.93
CA GLU A 195 8.14 5.23 -19.45
C GLU A 195 7.20 5.68 -20.58
N PRO A 196 6.93 4.87 -21.63
CA PRO A 196 6.13 5.33 -22.77
C PRO A 196 4.66 5.63 -22.39
N GLN A 197 4.15 5.00 -21.34
CA GLN A 197 2.76 5.12 -20.91
C GLN A 197 2.57 6.17 -19.82
N ARG A 198 3.56 6.33 -18.93
CA ARG A 198 3.43 7.12 -17.70
C ARG A 198 4.41 8.29 -17.61
N ASN A 199 5.37 8.39 -18.53
CA ASN A 199 6.43 9.40 -18.53
C ASN A 199 7.11 9.53 -17.14
N LEU A 200 7.57 8.40 -16.59
CA LEU A 200 8.10 8.33 -15.23
C LEU A 200 9.34 9.22 -15.05
N THR A 201 10.15 9.43 -16.10
CA THR A 201 11.31 10.34 -16.06
C THR A 201 10.93 11.82 -15.93
N LEU A 202 9.66 12.20 -16.06
CA LEU A 202 9.18 13.53 -15.70
C LEU A 202 9.09 13.76 -14.19
N LEU A 203 9.21 12.71 -13.40
CA LEU A 203 9.23 12.81 -11.95
C LEU A 203 10.69 12.91 -11.48
N PRO A 204 11.05 13.94 -10.68
CA PRO A 204 12.42 14.12 -10.22
C PRO A 204 12.96 12.89 -9.49
N ASN A 205 12.15 12.31 -8.59
CA ASN A 205 12.53 11.13 -7.81
C ASN A 205 12.91 9.97 -8.74
N MET A 206 12.08 9.64 -9.73
CA MET A 206 12.34 8.57 -10.68
C MET A 206 13.55 8.85 -11.58
N ALA A 207 13.71 10.08 -12.07
CA ALA A 207 14.83 10.44 -12.94
C ALA A 207 16.19 10.28 -12.24
N PHE A 208 16.31 10.78 -11.00
CA PHE A 208 17.52 10.63 -10.22
C PHE A 208 17.72 9.19 -9.73
N SER A 209 16.66 8.53 -9.29
CA SER A 209 16.72 7.15 -8.83
C SER A 209 17.11 6.18 -9.96
N ARG A 210 16.67 6.42 -11.20
CA ARG A 210 17.11 5.66 -12.38
C ARG A 210 18.61 5.78 -12.61
N ALA A 211 19.13 7.01 -12.57
CA ALA A 211 20.56 7.25 -12.76
C ALA A 211 21.40 6.54 -11.68
N LEU A 212 20.96 6.61 -10.43
CA LEU A 212 21.61 5.90 -9.31
C LEU A 212 21.55 4.37 -9.48
N ALA A 213 20.40 3.84 -9.89
CA ALA A 213 20.21 2.41 -10.11
C ALA A 213 21.12 1.89 -11.23
N LEU A 214 21.22 2.60 -12.37
CA LEU A 214 22.14 2.28 -13.46
C LEU A 214 23.60 2.26 -13.01
N PHE A 215 23.99 3.23 -12.18
CA PHE A 215 25.34 3.28 -11.61
C PHE A 215 25.64 2.06 -10.75
N LYS A 216 24.71 1.68 -9.85
CA LYS A 216 24.83 0.47 -9.02
C LYS A 216 24.86 -0.82 -9.83
N CYS A 217 24.14 -0.87 -10.95
CA CYS A 217 24.18 -1.99 -11.91
C CYS A 217 25.47 -2.07 -12.74
N GLY A 218 26.38 -1.10 -12.61
CA GLY A 218 27.67 -1.06 -13.31
C GLY A 218 27.63 -0.40 -14.70
N GLN A 219 26.49 0.16 -15.12
CA GLN A 219 26.31 0.84 -16.40
C GLN A 219 26.66 2.33 -16.28
N LYS A 220 27.94 2.64 -16.05
CA LYS A 220 28.40 4.00 -15.73
C LYS A 220 28.10 5.02 -16.83
N ASP A 221 28.36 4.67 -18.09
CA ASP A 221 28.15 5.60 -19.21
C ASP A 221 26.68 6.00 -19.37
N GLU A 222 25.75 5.07 -19.12
CA GLU A 222 24.32 5.33 -19.18
C GLU A 222 23.83 6.08 -17.93
N ALA A 223 24.39 5.77 -16.77
CA ALA A 223 24.12 6.48 -15.53
C ALA A 223 24.50 7.96 -15.63
N ASP A 224 25.69 8.27 -16.18
CA ASP A 224 26.15 9.65 -16.35
C ASP A 224 25.24 10.44 -17.31
N ARG A 225 24.82 9.82 -18.42
CA ARG A 225 23.85 10.43 -19.36
C ARG A 225 22.47 10.65 -18.73
N ALA A 226 21.99 9.66 -17.98
CA ALA A 226 20.71 9.76 -17.28
C ALA A 226 20.75 10.86 -16.21
N LEU A 227 21.84 10.95 -15.46
CA LEU A 227 22.06 11.99 -14.47
C LEU A 227 22.14 13.37 -15.12
N GLU A 228 22.89 13.52 -16.21
CA GLU A 228 22.97 14.78 -16.96
C GLU A 228 21.59 15.22 -17.47
N THR A 229 20.79 14.28 -17.97
CA THR A 229 19.42 14.53 -18.43
C THR A 229 18.53 14.98 -17.28
N ALA A 230 18.62 14.33 -16.12
CA ALA A 230 17.88 14.69 -14.92
C ALA A 230 18.28 16.08 -14.42
N LEU A 231 19.57 16.40 -14.36
CA LEU A 231 20.10 17.70 -13.92
C LEU A 231 19.66 18.85 -14.84
N ARG A 232 19.69 18.63 -16.17
CA ARG A 232 19.20 19.60 -17.16
C ARG A 232 17.70 19.83 -17.00
N ARG A 233 16.94 18.79 -16.67
CA ARG A 233 15.48 18.85 -16.52
C ARG A 233 15.06 19.49 -15.19
N PHE A 234 15.77 19.21 -14.11
CA PHE A 234 15.46 19.65 -12.74
C PHE A 234 16.63 20.41 -12.10
N PRO A 235 16.98 21.61 -12.59
CA PRO A 235 18.13 22.36 -12.10
C PRO A 235 17.99 22.79 -10.62
N GLY A 236 16.76 22.99 -10.13
CA GLY A 236 16.48 23.49 -8.77
C GLY A 236 16.57 22.45 -7.63
N GLU A 237 16.46 21.16 -7.93
CA GLU A 237 16.42 20.10 -6.90
C GLU A 237 17.82 19.72 -6.36
N THR A 238 18.88 20.27 -6.96
CA THR A 238 20.28 19.98 -6.62
C THR A 238 20.81 20.73 -5.40
N SER A 239 20.09 21.76 -4.93
CA SER A 239 20.63 22.73 -3.96
C SER A 239 20.55 22.28 -2.49
N SER A 240 19.69 21.32 -2.11
CA SER A 240 19.64 20.85 -0.70
C SER A 240 18.81 19.58 -0.43
N ARG A 241 18.18 18.95 -1.42
CA ARG A 241 17.08 17.98 -1.17
C ARG A 241 17.28 16.54 -1.66
N MET A 242 18.42 16.19 -2.27
CA MET A 242 18.67 14.78 -2.66
C MET A 242 18.68 13.79 -1.48
N CYS A 243 18.77 14.26 -0.23
CA CYS A 243 18.67 13.43 0.97
C CYS A 243 17.27 13.47 1.65
N VAL A 244 16.32 14.27 1.14
CA VAL A 244 15.13 14.73 1.89
C VAL A 244 13.84 14.55 1.08
N CYS A 245 13.75 13.64 0.11
CA CYS A 245 12.47 13.36 -0.57
C CYS A 245 11.50 12.47 0.26
N VAL A 246 11.80 12.17 1.52
CA VAL A 246 10.97 11.33 2.40
C VAL A 246 10.21 12.06 3.54
N PRO A 247 10.57 13.26 4.06
CA PRO A 247 9.86 13.81 5.21
C PRO A 247 8.60 14.60 4.87
N LEU A 248 8.09 14.58 3.62
CA LEU A 248 6.77 15.13 3.31
C LEU A 248 5.63 14.12 3.50
N LEU A 249 5.93 12.91 3.99
CA LEU A 249 4.95 11.86 4.32
C LEU A 249 5.04 11.37 5.77
N VAL A 250 5.62 12.17 6.68
CA VAL A 250 5.60 11.93 8.14
C VAL A 250 4.65 12.92 8.82
#